data_AF-A0A9N9MZ36-F1
#
_entry.id   AF-A0A9N9MZ36-F1
#
_cell.length_a   1.000
_cell.length_b   1.000
_cell.length_c   1.000
_cell.angle_alpha   90.00
_cell.angle_beta   90.00
_cell.angle_gamma   90.00
#
_symmetry.space_group_name_H-M   'P 1'
#
loop_
_entity.id
_entity.type
_entity.pdbx_description
1 polymer ?
#
loop_
_entity_poly.entity_id
_entity_poly.type
_entity_poly.pdbx_seq_one_letter_code
_entity_poly.pdbx_strand_id
1 'polypeptide(L)'
;MLFRPLMYRFLVLLIIFVLLWKIFILFGGIFSRHDVVVEQYNNQLKELSRLMGVGKLHKFVDNDDIEANKTHCTNGLYLGDITDPSTNCSLMCGSEEFHFKHIGKNDLLYIHDVPLRMGGWCLPTDAANCNYSTTVAVKILGSWSCLSRYSEFGGPVGNLILVCNGQITDNLYDEQYITNIPSTLVMSGPDEKLEDGSWRFTCTSNIDPVTGNIYKTAPWSHLEQIRNVCVKGLHNAVDIDLNWETGECDCKKYNLQFAYGKCIVCLEGEFKQFSDYPYRYNVPLDCDDYEEEFEPGKIYTNMPCASSAYNCVNMPLDYSFGNPIQLYWQRIAMNTEPK
;
A
#
# COMPACT_ATOMS: atom_id res chain seq x y z
N MET A 1 -59.61 -28.57 15.19
CA MET A 1 -58.72 -27.48 15.65
C MET A 1 -57.22 -27.81 15.64
N LEU A 2 -56.78 -28.99 15.17
CA LEU A 2 -55.36 -29.40 15.20
C LEU A 2 -54.48 -28.91 14.02
N PHE A 3 -55.05 -28.27 13.00
CA PHE A 3 -54.29 -27.82 11.81
C PHE A 3 -53.55 -26.50 11.98
N ARG A 4 -54.02 -25.61 12.88
CA ARG A 4 -53.39 -24.28 13.10
C ARG A 4 -51.95 -24.33 13.63
N PRO A 5 -51.57 -25.19 14.60
CA PRO A 5 -50.18 -25.21 15.08
C PRO A 5 -49.19 -25.77 14.05
N LEU A 6 -49.65 -26.63 13.14
CA LEU A 6 -48.79 -27.20 12.11
C LEU A 6 -48.40 -26.16 11.05
N MET A 7 -49.36 -25.32 10.66
CA MET A 7 -49.14 -24.28 9.66
C MET A 7 -48.16 -23.20 10.14
N TYR A 8 -48.23 -22.83 11.42
CA TYR A 8 -47.32 -21.84 12.01
C TYR A 8 -45.86 -22.34 12.05
N ARG A 9 -45.65 -23.61 12.39
CA ARG A 9 -44.30 -24.22 12.42
C ARG A 9 -43.66 -24.25 11.03
N PHE A 10 -44.43 -24.55 9.99
CA PHE A 10 -43.94 -24.49 8.61
C PHE A 10 -43.53 -23.08 8.18
N LEU A 11 -44.34 -22.07 8.56
CA LEU A 11 -44.08 -20.68 8.20
C LEU A 11 -42.82 -20.14 8.87
N VAL A 12 -42.59 -20.48 10.14
CA VAL A 12 -41.35 -20.12 10.86
C VAL A 12 -40.12 -20.78 10.24
N LEU A 13 -40.19 -22.07 9.90
CA LEU A 13 -39.07 -22.77 9.25
C LEU A 13 -38.73 -22.18 7.87
N LEU A 14 -39.76 -21.76 7.11
CA LEU A 14 -39.56 -21.13 5.81
C LEU A 14 -38.87 -19.76 5.92
N ILE A 15 -39.23 -18.96 6.93
CA ILE A 15 -38.55 -17.67 7.20
C ILE A 15 -37.09 -17.88 7.58
N ILE A 16 -36.80 -18.83 8.47
CA ILE A 16 -35.42 -19.16 8.87
C ILE A 16 -34.60 -19.61 7.66
N PHE A 17 -35.17 -20.45 6.80
CA PHE A 17 -34.51 -20.91 5.58
C PHE A 17 -34.16 -19.76 4.63
N VAL A 18 -35.08 -18.82 4.41
CA VAL A 18 -34.84 -17.64 3.56
C VAL A 18 -33.75 -16.73 4.14
N LEU A 19 -33.72 -16.54 5.47
CA LEU A 19 -32.68 -15.75 6.13
C LEU A 19 -31.30 -16.41 6.00
N LEU A 20 -31.21 -17.73 6.25
CA LEU A 20 -29.96 -18.48 6.09
C LEU A 20 -29.47 -18.45 4.64
N TRP A 21 -30.38 -18.56 3.66
CA TRP A 21 -30.05 -18.46 2.24
C TRP A 21 -29.47 -17.09 1.87
N LYS A 22 -30.04 -16.00 2.39
CA LYS A 22 -29.50 -14.65 2.17
C LYS A 22 -28.13 -14.44 2.80
N ILE A 23 -27.90 -14.97 4.00
CA ILE A 23 -26.59 -14.97 4.66
C ILE A 23 -25.58 -15.73 3.80
N PHE A 24 -25.95 -16.91 3.29
CA PHE A 24 -25.08 -17.69 2.42
C PHE A 24 -24.67 -16.96 1.13
N ILE A 25 -25.60 -16.23 0.49
CA ILE A 25 -25.27 -15.40 -0.70
C ILE A 25 -24.32 -14.25 -0.34
N LEU A 26 -24.55 -13.58 0.79
CA LEU A 26 -23.70 -12.47 1.25
C LEU A 26 -22.27 -12.92 1.56
N PHE A 27 -22.09 -14.06 2.22
CA PHE A 27 -20.76 -14.58 2.57
C PHE A 27 -20.09 -15.37 1.44
N GLY A 28 -20.87 -16.02 0.55
CA GLY A 28 -20.33 -16.78 -0.58
C GLY A 28 -19.51 -15.92 -1.56
N GLY A 29 -19.88 -14.65 -1.74
CA GLY A 29 -19.13 -13.71 -2.58
C GLY A 29 -17.80 -13.23 -1.99
N ILE A 30 -17.58 -13.39 -0.67
CA ILE A 30 -16.34 -13.00 0.02
C ILE A 30 -15.31 -14.12 -0.11
N PHE A 31 -15.72 -15.39 0.08
CA PHE A 31 -14.83 -16.54 -0.09
C PHE A 31 -14.37 -16.73 -1.53
N SER A 32 -15.25 -16.49 -2.52
CA SER A 32 -14.87 -16.64 -3.93
C SER A 32 -13.79 -15.66 -4.40
N ARG A 33 -13.56 -14.54 -3.70
CA ARG A 33 -12.49 -13.60 -4.07
C ARG A 33 -11.13 -13.99 -3.51
N HIS A 34 -11.07 -14.64 -2.34
CA HIS A 34 -9.81 -15.10 -1.77
C HIS A 34 -9.23 -16.29 -2.54
N ASP A 35 -10.09 -17.23 -2.95
CA ASP A 35 -9.65 -18.40 -3.71
C ASP A 35 -9.14 -18.02 -5.11
N VAL A 36 -9.78 -17.04 -5.77
CA VAL A 36 -9.33 -16.55 -7.09
C VAL A 36 -7.98 -15.85 -7.03
N VAL A 37 -7.67 -15.09 -5.98
CA VAL A 37 -6.37 -14.42 -5.83
C VAL A 37 -5.25 -15.44 -5.56
N VAL A 38 -5.50 -16.44 -4.71
CA VAL A 38 -4.54 -17.51 -4.42
C VAL A 38 -4.35 -18.42 -5.65
N GLU A 39 -5.41 -18.73 -6.38
CA GLU A 39 -5.35 -19.54 -7.60
C GLU A 39 -4.67 -18.77 -8.74
N GLN A 40 -4.88 -17.47 -8.87
CA GLN A 40 -4.17 -16.64 -9.86
C GLN A 40 -2.66 -16.55 -9.57
N TYR A 41 -2.27 -16.41 -8.30
CA TYR A 41 -0.85 -16.42 -7.89
C TYR A 41 -0.19 -17.78 -8.12
N ASN A 42 -0.90 -18.86 -7.76
CA ASN A 42 -0.42 -20.24 -7.98
C ASN A 42 -0.36 -20.60 -9.47
N ASN A 43 -1.30 -20.12 -10.29
CA ASN A 43 -1.29 -20.33 -11.73
C ASN A 43 -0.17 -19.52 -12.41
N GLN A 44 0.12 -18.30 -11.94
CA GLN A 44 1.30 -17.54 -12.40
C GLN A 44 2.60 -18.28 -12.06
N LEU A 45 2.75 -18.81 -10.84
CA LEU A 45 3.91 -19.64 -10.47
C LEU A 45 4.00 -20.94 -11.29
N LYS A 46 2.86 -21.54 -11.63
CA LYS A 46 2.79 -22.77 -12.44
C LYS A 46 3.08 -22.55 -13.92
N GLU A 47 2.70 -21.40 -14.47
CA GLU A 47 3.09 -21.01 -15.83
C GLU A 47 4.56 -20.58 -15.89
N LEU A 48 5.05 -19.84 -14.89
CA LEU A 48 6.47 -19.54 -14.75
C LEU A 48 7.29 -20.83 -14.69
N SER A 49 6.93 -21.81 -13.86
CA SER A 49 7.65 -23.10 -13.79
C SER A 49 7.56 -23.93 -15.07
N ARG A 50 6.47 -23.84 -15.83
CA ARG A 50 6.32 -24.50 -17.15
C ARG A 50 7.14 -23.81 -18.24
N LEU A 51 7.16 -22.49 -18.28
CA LEU A 51 8.00 -21.70 -19.20
C LEU A 51 9.49 -21.86 -18.88
N MET A 52 9.83 -22.11 -17.61
CA MET A 52 11.20 -22.36 -17.16
C MET A 52 11.70 -23.79 -17.45
N GLY A 53 10.90 -24.68 -18.04
CA GLY A 53 11.37 -25.99 -18.49
C GLY A 53 12.10 -26.81 -17.42
N VAL A 54 11.68 -26.71 -16.15
CA VAL A 54 12.32 -27.38 -15.00
C VAL A 54 11.92 -28.86 -14.97
N GLY A 55 12.17 -29.55 -16.07
CA GLY A 55 12.18 -31.01 -16.13
C GLY A 55 13.57 -31.50 -15.78
N LYS A 56 13.77 -31.91 -14.52
CA LYS A 56 14.96 -32.56 -13.96
C LYS A 56 16.22 -31.67 -13.79
N LEU A 57 16.43 -31.16 -12.57
CA LEU A 57 17.79 -31.01 -12.01
C LEU A 57 18.00 -32.11 -10.97
N HIS A 58 18.73 -33.17 -11.30
CA HIS A 58 20.18 -33.37 -11.17
C HIS A 58 20.70 -33.45 -9.72
N LYS A 59 21.32 -34.61 -9.46
CA LYS A 59 21.97 -35.05 -8.22
C LYS A 59 22.83 -33.96 -7.58
N PHE A 60 22.81 -33.91 -6.25
CA PHE A 60 23.91 -33.36 -5.45
C PHE A 60 25.22 -34.09 -5.87
N VAL A 61 26.20 -33.34 -6.35
CA VAL A 61 27.51 -33.86 -6.79
C VAL A 61 28.55 -33.49 -5.73
N ASP A 62 29.31 -34.49 -5.31
CA ASP A 62 30.43 -34.39 -4.37
C ASP A 62 31.58 -33.56 -4.94
N ASN A 63 32.25 -32.84 -4.03
CA ASN A 63 33.42 -32.00 -4.26
C ASN A 63 34.61 -32.82 -4.77
N ASP A 64 35.13 -32.50 -5.96
CA ASP A 64 36.54 -32.66 -6.34
C ASP A 64 36.76 -32.02 -7.72
N ASP A 65 36.98 -30.70 -7.78
CA ASP A 65 37.86 -30.03 -8.76
C ASP A 65 37.83 -28.49 -8.60
N ILE A 66 39.00 -27.84 -8.69
CA ILE A 66 39.14 -26.38 -8.51
C ILE A 66 38.53 -25.58 -9.68
N GLU A 67 38.36 -26.18 -10.86
CA GLU A 67 37.60 -25.60 -11.97
C GLU A 67 36.09 -25.84 -11.83
N ALA A 68 35.70 -26.95 -11.20
CA ALA A 68 34.33 -27.18 -10.73
C ALA A 68 33.94 -26.20 -9.61
N ASN A 69 34.90 -25.72 -8.79
CA ASN A 69 34.65 -24.75 -7.71
C ASN A 69 34.07 -23.42 -8.19
N LYS A 70 34.44 -22.92 -9.38
CA LYS A 70 33.80 -21.71 -9.94
C LYS A 70 32.32 -21.96 -10.26
N THR A 71 32.00 -23.15 -10.79
CA THR A 71 30.62 -23.56 -11.05
C THR A 71 29.86 -23.79 -9.73
N HIS A 72 30.52 -24.32 -8.69
CA HIS A 72 29.94 -24.48 -7.36
C HIS A 72 29.59 -23.13 -6.72
N CYS A 73 30.47 -22.14 -6.80
CA CYS A 73 30.20 -20.82 -6.23
C CYS A 73 29.09 -20.06 -6.98
N THR A 74 28.82 -20.37 -8.25
CA THR A 74 27.74 -19.71 -9.02
C THR A 74 26.36 -19.86 -8.34
N ASN A 75 26.13 -20.96 -7.62
CA ASN A 75 24.94 -21.20 -6.79
C ASN A 75 25.18 -20.88 -5.31
N GLY A 76 26.35 -20.39 -4.94
CA GLY A 76 26.76 -20.20 -3.56
C GLY A 76 27.43 -21.45 -2.98
N LEU A 77 28.51 -21.23 -2.22
CA LEU A 77 29.26 -22.28 -1.54
C LEU A 77 28.87 -22.29 -0.05
N TYR A 78 28.34 -23.41 0.43
CA TYR A 78 28.03 -23.58 1.85
C TYR A 78 29.28 -23.90 2.65
N LEU A 79 29.47 -23.19 3.76
CA LEU A 79 30.65 -23.30 4.63
C LEU A 79 30.34 -23.98 5.97
N GLY A 80 29.11 -24.42 6.20
CA GLY A 80 28.68 -24.95 7.50
C GLY A 80 28.22 -23.84 8.45
N ASP A 81 28.32 -24.07 9.75
CA ASP A 81 27.86 -23.15 10.79
C ASP A 81 28.87 -22.01 11.10
N ILE A 82 29.69 -21.63 10.12
CA ILE A 82 30.66 -20.53 10.25
C ILE A 82 29.91 -19.20 10.29
N THR A 83 30.19 -18.38 11.30
CA THR A 83 29.62 -17.04 11.49
C THR A 83 30.62 -15.91 11.25
N ASP A 84 31.90 -16.24 10.99
CA ASP A 84 32.98 -15.26 10.88
C ASP A 84 32.93 -14.48 9.55
N PRO A 85 32.63 -13.16 9.58
CA PRO A 85 32.57 -12.33 8.39
C PRO A 85 33.92 -12.08 7.73
N SER A 86 35.05 -12.42 8.39
CA SER A 86 36.39 -12.30 7.81
C SER A 86 36.72 -13.42 6.82
N THR A 87 35.82 -14.38 6.63
CA THR A 87 36.00 -15.48 5.68
C THR A 87 36.20 -14.97 4.26
N ASN A 88 37.36 -15.27 3.67
CA ASN A 88 37.74 -14.79 2.34
C ASN A 88 37.11 -15.64 1.23
N CYS A 89 35.85 -15.35 0.91
CA CYS A 89 35.11 -15.99 -0.18
C CYS A 89 35.75 -15.75 -1.56
N SER A 90 36.44 -14.62 -1.75
CA SER A 90 37.11 -14.33 -3.02
C SER A 90 38.24 -15.31 -3.31
N LEU A 91 38.99 -15.72 -2.29
CA LEU A 91 40.02 -16.75 -2.38
C LEU A 91 39.41 -18.14 -2.61
N MET A 92 38.32 -18.47 -1.91
CA MET A 92 37.66 -19.78 -2.02
C MET A 92 37.02 -20.00 -3.41
N CYS A 93 36.39 -18.95 -3.95
CA CYS A 93 35.68 -19.01 -5.23
C CYS A 93 36.52 -18.52 -6.42
N GLY A 94 37.72 -17.98 -6.18
CA GLY A 94 38.61 -17.48 -7.22
C GLY A 94 38.05 -16.28 -8.00
N SER A 95 37.23 -15.44 -7.37
CA SER A 95 36.66 -14.20 -7.93
C SER A 95 36.28 -13.24 -6.81
N GLU A 96 36.51 -11.93 -7.01
CA GLU A 96 36.17 -10.89 -6.04
C GLU A 96 34.66 -10.62 -5.91
N GLU A 97 33.84 -11.18 -6.80
CA GLU A 97 32.38 -11.03 -6.82
C GLU A 97 31.66 -11.94 -5.80
N PHE A 98 32.40 -12.64 -4.92
CA PHE A 98 31.83 -13.51 -3.90
C PHE A 98 32.12 -12.99 -2.51
N HIS A 99 31.06 -12.86 -1.71
CA HIS A 99 31.14 -12.35 -0.35
C HIS A 99 30.56 -13.33 0.64
N PHE A 100 31.11 -13.30 1.85
CA PHE A 100 30.57 -14.07 2.95
C PHE A 100 29.22 -13.49 3.36
N LYS A 101 28.24 -14.38 3.55
CA LYS A 101 26.95 -14.07 4.15
C LYS A 101 26.57 -15.19 5.10
N HIS A 102 26.24 -14.84 6.33
CA HIS A 102 25.60 -15.76 7.25
C HIS A 102 24.08 -15.70 7.07
N ILE A 103 23.45 -16.85 6.85
CA ILE A 103 22.00 -17.02 6.71
C ILE A 103 21.46 -17.51 8.05
N GLY A 104 20.67 -16.67 8.70
CA GLY A 104 19.97 -16.96 9.94
C GLY A 104 18.66 -17.72 9.73
N LYS A 105 17.96 -17.97 10.84
CA LYS A 105 16.69 -18.71 10.86
C LYS A 105 15.54 -18.01 10.11
N ASN A 106 15.56 -16.68 10.09
CA ASN A 106 14.49 -15.87 9.51
C ASN A 106 14.83 -15.38 8.09
N ASP A 107 16.04 -15.68 7.61
CA ASP A 107 16.52 -15.30 6.30
C ASP A 107 16.02 -16.30 5.27
N LEU A 108 15.46 -15.80 4.17
CA LEU A 108 14.90 -16.61 3.10
C LEU A 108 15.74 -16.42 1.84
N LEU A 109 16.42 -17.48 1.43
CA LEU A 109 17.24 -17.54 0.21
C LEU A 109 16.86 -18.79 -0.57
N TYR A 110 16.49 -18.63 -1.83
CA TYR A 110 16.08 -19.74 -2.71
C TYR A 110 16.94 -19.80 -3.96
N ILE A 111 17.28 -21.04 -4.34
CA ILE A 111 17.86 -21.34 -5.64
C ILE A 111 16.85 -22.18 -6.39
N HIS A 112 16.25 -21.60 -7.43
CA HIS A 112 15.02 -22.13 -8.02
C HIS A 112 13.97 -22.30 -6.91
N ASP A 113 13.54 -23.52 -6.61
CA ASP A 113 12.50 -23.82 -5.63
C ASP A 113 13.05 -24.43 -4.32
N VAL A 114 14.37 -24.40 -4.11
CA VAL A 114 15.00 -25.03 -2.94
C VAL A 114 15.52 -23.96 -1.98
N PRO A 115 15.02 -23.91 -0.73
CA PRO A 115 15.55 -23.01 0.29
C PRO A 115 16.96 -23.46 0.69
N LEU A 116 17.86 -22.49 0.86
CA LEU A 116 19.19 -22.77 1.38
C LEU A 116 19.17 -23.04 2.89
N ARG A 117 20.15 -23.82 3.33
CA ARG A 117 20.33 -24.16 4.76
C ARG A 117 20.89 -22.96 5.51
N MET A 118 20.55 -22.85 6.79
CA MET A 118 21.17 -21.87 7.69
C MET A 118 22.69 -22.11 7.81
N GLY A 119 23.43 -21.04 8.09
CA GLY A 119 24.88 -21.06 8.29
C GLY A 119 25.62 -20.08 7.38
N GLY A 120 26.94 -20.23 7.29
CA GLY A 120 27.82 -19.40 6.46
C GLY A 120 27.80 -19.84 5.00
N TRP A 121 27.73 -18.86 4.10
CA TRP A 121 27.76 -19.04 2.66
C TRP A 121 28.70 -18.05 2.00
N CYS A 122 29.38 -18.46 0.93
CA CYS A 122 29.92 -17.54 -0.06
C CYS A 122 28.91 -17.37 -1.18
N LEU A 123 28.36 -16.17 -1.31
CA LEU A 123 27.33 -15.84 -2.30
C LEU A 123 27.85 -14.77 -3.28
N PRO A 124 27.35 -14.74 -4.53
CA PRO A 124 27.59 -13.60 -5.42
C PRO A 124 27.17 -12.28 -4.78
N THR A 125 27.84 -11.19 -5.15
CA THR A 125 27.56 -9.82 -4.66
C THR A 125 26.09 -9.46 -4.67
N ASP A 126 25.37 -9.77 -5.75
CA ASP A 126 23.94 -9.47 -5.88
C ASP A 126 23.10 -10.13 -4.78
N ALA A 127 23.38 -11.40 -4.45
CA ALA A 127 22.68 -12.12 -3.38
C ALA A 127 23.18 -11.72 -1.99
N ALA A 128 24.50 -11.54 -1.83
CA ALA A 128 25.09 -11.16 -0.55
C ALA A 128 24.59 -9.80 -0.04
N ASN A 129 24.35 -8.86 -0.98
CA ASN A 129 23.91 -7.50 -0.70
C ASN A 129 22.41 -7.37 -0.41
N CYS A 130 21.60 -8.40 -0.68
CA CYS A 130 20.18 -8.36 -0.33
C CYS A 130 19.99 -8.14 1.17
N ASN A 131 19.02 -7.31 1.54
CA ASN A 131 18.55 -7.18 2.91
C ASN A 131 17.52 -8.28 3.19
N TYR A 132 17.95 -9.37 3.81
CA TYR A 132 17.11 -10.55 4.06
C TYR A 132 15.96 -10.30 5.06
N SER A 133 16.01 -9.19 5.81
CA SER A 133 14.90 -8.77 6.67
C SER A 133 13.73 -8.25 5.85
N THR A 134 13.98 -7.60 4.71
CA THR A 134 12.95 -7.03 3.83
C THR A 134 12.74 -7.81 2.55
N THR A 135 13.68 -8.68 2.16
CA THR A 135 13.66 -9.38 0.87
C THR A 135 13.88 -10.87 1.00
N VAL A 136 13.50 -11.56 -0.06
CA VAL A 136 13.90 -12.93 -0.38
C VAL A 136 14.86 -12.85 -1.55
N ALA A 137 16.06 -13.38 -1.38
CA ALA A 137 16.98 -13.51 -2.49
C ALA A 137 16.65 -14.78 -3.28
N VAL A 138 16.49 -14.64 -4.59
CA VAL A 138 16.11 -15.73 -5.49
C VAL A 138 17.04 -15.74 -6.69
N LYS A 139 17.49 -16.93 -7.10
CA LYS A 139 18.20 -17.11 -8.36
C LYS A 139 17.23 -17.49 -9.48
N ILE A 140 17.09 -16.63 -10.48
CA ILE A 140 16.21 -16.80 -11.65
C ILE A 140 17.04 -16.64 -12.93
N LEU A 141 16.93 -17.60 -13.86
CA LEU A 141 17.60 -17.58 -15.17
C LEU A 141 19.12 -17.32 -15.12
N GLY A 142 19.77 -17.78 -14.04
CA GLY A 142 21.21 -17.61 -13.83
C GLY A 142 21.61 -16.33 -13.10
N SER A 143 20.71 -15.36 -12.96
CA SER A 143 20.91 -14.12 -12.19
C SER A 143 20.30 -14.17 -10.81
N TRP A 144 20.90 -13.47 -9.85
CA TRP A 144 20.34 -13.28 -8.52
C TRP A 144 19.49 -12.01 -8.47
N SER A 145 18.40 -12.06 -7.71
CA SER A 145 17.51 -10.91 -7.52
C SER A 145 16.95 -10.90 -6.10
N CYS A 146 16.86 -9.72 -5.49
CA CYS A 146 16.23 -9.53 -4.20
C CYS A 146 14.75 -9.15 -4.42
N LEU A 147 13.83 -10.05 -4.07
CA LEU A 147 12.39 -9.81 -4.17
C LEU A 147 11.87 -9.30 -2.83
N SER A 148 11.11 -8.21 -2.83
CA SER A 148 10.58 -7.69 -1.56
C SER A 148 9.57 -8.63 -0.92
N ARG A 149 9.69 -8.81 0.40
CA ARG A 149 8.75 -9.55 1.25
C ARG A 149 7.54 -8.70 1.63
N TYR A 150 7.73 -7.38 1.66
CA TYR A 150 6.79 -6.42 2.21
C TYR A 150 6.61 -5.27 1.21
N SER A 151 5.37 -4.89 0.92
CA SER A 151 5.07 -3.81 -0.03
C SER A 151 5.64 -2.45 0.38
N GLU A 152 5.92 -2.28 1.67
CA GLU A 152 6.47 -1.10 2.30
C GLU A 152 7.92 -0.83 1.89
N PHE A 153 8.64 -1.88 1.47
CA PHE A 153 10.06 -1.83 1.13
C PHE A 153 10.30 -2.34 -0.29
N GLY A 154 11.38 -1.89 -0.92
CA GLY A 154 11.73 -2.30 -2.27
C GLY A 154 13.13 -1.88 -2.70
N GLY A 155 13.27 -1.63 -4.01
CA GLY A 155 14.56 -1.35 -4.63
C GLY A 155 15.40 -2.60 -4.87
N PRO A 156 16.57 -2.46 -5.54
CA PRO A 156 17.36 -3.60 -6.01
C PRO A 156 17.82 -4.57 -4.92
N VAL A 157 18.03 -4.04 -3.71
CA VAL A 157 18.50 -4.80 -2.54
C VAL A 157 17.52 -4.83 -1.36
N GLY A 158 16.32 -4.25 -1.53
CA GLY A 158 15.29 -4.25 -0.49
C GLY A 158 15.35 -3.16 0.55
N ASN A 159 16.21 -2.15 0.38
CA ASN A 159 16.39 -1.09 1.39
C ASN A 159 15.51 0.13 1.15
N LEU A 160 14.94 0.31 -0.04
CA LEU A 160 14.18 1.50 -0.39
C LEU A 160 12.84 1.52 0.35
N ILE A 161 12.51 2.62 1.00
CA ILE A 161 11.24 2.85 1.67
C ILE A 161 10.24 3.37 0.62
N LEU A 162 9.14 2.65 0.43
CA LEU A 162 8.09 2.99 -0.55
C LEU A 162 6.88 3.71 0.09
N VAL A 163 6.82 3.73 1.42
CA VAL A 163 5.73 4.28 2.23
C VAL A 163 6.15 5.52 3.01
N CYS A 164 5.21 6.20 3.68
CA CYS A 164 5.48 7.39 4.48
C CYS A 164 6.31 8.48 3.76
N ASN A 165 6.14 8.64 2.45
CA ASN A 165 6.98 9.52 1.61
C ASN A 165 8.50 9.25 1.73
N GLY A 166 8.85 7.98 1.92
CA GLY A 166 10.23 7.54 2.10
C GLY A 166 10.80 7.80 3.49
N GLN A 167 10.00 8.21 4.48
CA GLN A 167 10.51 8.58 5.81
C GLN A 167 9.79 7.80 6.91
N ILE A 168 10.55 6.96 7.62
CA ILE A 168 10.05 6.20 8.77
C ILE A 168 10.92 6.44 9.99
N THR A 169 10.31 6.37 11.16
CA THR A 169 10.99 6.37 12.45
C THR A 169 11.00 4.94 12.98
N ASP A 170 12.18 4.45 13.37
CA ASP A 170 12.36 3.20 14.12
C ASP A 170 12.42 3.52 15.61
N ASN A 171 11.30 3.31 16.29
CA ASN A 171 11.12 3.59 17.72
C ASN A 171 11.93 2.63 18.61
N LEU A 172 12.42 1.50 18.08
CA LEU A 172 13.30 0.60 18.85
C LEU A 172 14.69 1.23 19.05
N TYR A 173 15.19 1.91 18.01
CA TYR A 173 16.51 2.54 18.01
C TYR A 173 16.48 4.05 18.19
N ASP A 174 15.28 4.66 18.21
CA ASP A 174 15.08 6.12 18.21
C ASP A 174 15.77 6.79 17.01
N GLU A 175 15.69 6.15 15.84
CA GLU A 175 16.33 6.59 14.61
C GLU A 175 15.31 6.94 13.53
N GLN A 176 15.64 7.96 12.72
CA GLN A 176 14.87 8.29 11.52
C GLN A 176 15.59 7.80 10.26
N TYR A 177 14.89 7.03 9.45
CA TYR A 177 15.36 6.57 8.14
C TYR A 177 14.74 7.40 7.03
N ILE A 178 15.58 7.89 6.12
CA ILE A 178 15.19 8.72 4.98
C ILE A 178 15.58 8.01 3.70
N THR A 179 14.60 7.76 2.84
CA THR A 179 14.66 7.02 1.58
C THR A 179 15.02 5.55 1.73
N ASN A 180 16.01 5.20 2.56
CA ASN A 180 16.46 3.83 2.72
C ASN A 180 16.64 3.44 4.19
N ILE A 181 16.40 2.16 4.48
CA ILE A 181 16.78 1.53 5.74
C ILE A 181 18.20 0.92 5.64
N PRO A 182 18.90 0.71 6.78
CA PRO A 182 20.18 0.01 6.79
C PRO A 182 20.05 -1.44 6.28
N SER A 183 21.01 -1.91 5.47
CA SER A 183 21.06 -3.31 5.01
C SER A 183 21.29 -4.32 6.14
N THR A 184 21.78 -3.85 7.29
CA THR A 184 22.00 -4.62 8.50
C THR A 184 20.81 -4.58 9.46
N LEU A 185 19.73 -3.87 9.10
CA LEU A 185 18.56 -3.76 9.96
C LEU A 185 17.92 -5.15 10.10
N VAL A 186 17.79 -5.62 11.33
CA VAL A 186 17.07 -6.86 11.65
C VAL A 186 15.65 -6.48 12.07
N MET A 187 14.66 -7.01 11.37
CA MET A 187 13.25 -6.84 11.70
C MET A 187 12.45 -8.10 11.36
N SER A 188 11.36 -8.31 12.08
CA SER A 188 10.39 -9.36 11.82
C SER A 188 9.43 -8.98 10.68
N GLY A 189 9.11 -7.69 10.54
CA GLY A 189 8.27 -7.15 9.49
C GLY A 189 7.90 -5.68 9.73
N PRO A 190 7.13 -5.05 8.82
CA PRO A 190 6.68 -3.67 8.97
C PRO A 190 5.75 -3.49 10.18
N ASP A 191 4.93 -4.50 10.50
CA ASP A 191 4.00 -4.54 11.63
C ASP A 191 4.64 -5.04 12.94
N GLU A 192 5.94 -4.86 13.11
CA GLU A 192 6.63 -5.23 14.35
C GLU A 192 6.16 -4.35 15.51
N LYS A 193 5.82 -4.98 16.64
CA LYS A 193 5.43 -4.28 17.87
C LYS A 193 6.52 -4.37 18.92
N LEU A 194 6.69 -3.29 19.67
CA LEU A 194 7.53 -3.23 20.86
C LEU A 194 6.85 -3.89 22.06
N GLU A 195 7.58 -4.06 23.17
CA GLU A 195 7.09 -4.70 24.39
C GLU A 195 5.89 -3.97 25.01
N ASP A 196 5.79 -2.66 24.81
CA ASP A 196 4.68 -1.83 25.27
C ASP A 196 3.44 -1.89 24.35
N GLY A 197 3.54 -2.60 23.23
CA GLY A 197 2.49 -2.74 22.22
C GLY A 197 2.44 -1.63 21.17
N SER A 198 3.33 -0.64 21.25
CA SER A 198 3.51 0.37 20.21
C SER A 198 4.17 -0.22 18.95
N TRP A 199 3.99 0.44 17.81
CA TRP A 199 4.62 0.03 16.55
C TRP A 199 6.09 0.42 16.55
N ARG A 200 6.96 -0.50 16.12
CA ARG A 200 8.37 -0.20 15.94
C ARG A 200 8.57 0.84 14.85
N PHE A 201 7.92 0.67 13.70
CA PHE A 201 8.00 1.62 12.60
C PHE A 201 6.79 2.55 12.60
N THR A 202 7.04 3.85 12.47
CA THR A 202 5.98 4.85 12.31
C THR A 202 6.37 5.85 11.23
N CYS A 203 5.39 6.46 10.56
CA CYS A 203 5.70 7.54 9.63
C CYS A 203 6.19 8.78 10.39
N THR A 204 7.31 9.38 9.96
CA THR A 204 7.89 10.52 10.68
C THR A 204 7.06 11.80 10.54
N SER A 205 6.49 12.03 9.36
CA SER A 205 5.60 13.16 9.11
C SER A 205 4.36 12.70 8.36
N ASN A 206 3.20 13.13 8.86
CA ASN A 206 1.93 12.96 8.19
C ASN A 206 1.48 14.24 7.49
N ILE A 207 2.35 15.22 7.23
CA ILE A 207 1.95 16.50 6.61
C ILE A 207 2.33 16.53 5.13
N ASP A 208 1.36 16.84 4.26
CA ASP A 208 1.59 17.09 2.85
C ASP A 208 2.36 18.40 2.68
N PRO A 209 3.59 18.39 2.12
CA PRO A 209 4.42 19.59 2.02
C PRO A 209 3.85 20.64 1.07
N VAL A 210 2.94 20.27 0.16
CA VAL A 210 2.33 21.20 -0.80
C VAL A 210 1.11 21.87 -0.20
N THR A 211 0.26 21.11 0.47
CA THR A 211 -1.02 21.62 0.98
C THR A 211 -0.99 22.01 2.46
N GLY A 212 -0.02 21.50 3.22
CA GLY A 212 0.03 21.63 4.68
C GLY A 212 -1.04 20.80 5.40
N ASN A 213 -1.75 19.93 4.68
CA ASN A 213 -2.79 19.07 5.25
C ASN A 213 -2.19 17.79 5.83
N ILE A 214 -2.91 17.19 6.76
CA ILE A 214 -2.51 15.91 7.36
C ILE A 214 -3.00 14.74 6.48
N TYR A 215 -2.07 13.90 6.05
CA TYR A 215 -2.32 12.55 5.54
C TYR A 215 -3.01 11.69 6.59
N LYS A 216 -3.92 10.85 6.14
CA LYS A 216 -4.56 9.84 6.98
C LYS A 216 -3.85 8.51 6.83
N THR A 217 -3.73 7.79 7.91
CA THR A 217 -3.27 6.40 7.89
C THR A 217 -4.35 5.53 7.25
N ALA A 218 -3.94 4.62 6.38
CA ALA A 218 -4.84 3.69 5.74
C ALA A 218 -5.43 2.70 6.76
N PRO A 219 -6.70 2.28 6.62
CA PRO A 219 -7.31 1.29 7.52
C PRO A 219 -6.62 -0.08 7.54
N TRP A 220 -5.88 -0.43 6.48
CA TRP A 220 -5.27 -1.75 6.29
C TRP A 220 -3.76 -1.79 6.52
N SER A 221 -3.09 -0.64 6.66
CA SER A 221 -1.65 -0.56 6.96
C SER A 221 -1.33 0.72 7.72
N HIS A 222 -0.59 0.60 8.82
CA HIS A 222 -0.24 1.73 9.67
C HIS A 222 0.86 2.62 9.07
N LEU A 223 1.62 2.11 8.09
CA LEU A 223 2.65 2.85 7.36
C LEU A 223 2.15 3.44 6.04
N GLU A 224 1.00 2.99 5.54
CA GLU A 224 0.43 3.56 4.33
C GLU A 224 -0.33 4.86 4.64
N GLN A 225 0.10 5.94 4.00
CA GLN A 225 -0.50 7.26 4.11
C GLN A 225 -1.32 7.57 2.86
N ILE A 226 -2.56 8.00 3.06
CA ILE A 226 -3.47 8.41 2.01
C ILE A 226 -3.88 9.86 2.21
N ARG A 227 -3.99 10.60 1.09
CA ARG A 227 -4.43 11.99 1.15
C ARG A 227 -5.82 12.03 1.74
N ASN A 228 -6.02 12.94 2.69
CA ASN A 228 -7.33 13.20 3.24
C ASN A 228 -8.22 13.82 2.14
N VAL A 229 -9.19 13.04 1.65
CA VAL A 229 -10.09 13.47 0.57
C VAL A 229 -11.02 14.61 1.01
N CYS A 230 -11.29 14.74 2.31
CA CYS A 230 -12.14 15.78 2.87
C CYS A 230 -11.55 17.19 2.75
N VAL A 231 -10.23 17.28 2.57
CA VAL A 231 -9.50 18.55 2.47
C VAL A 231 -8.93 18.77 1.08
N LYS A 232 -9.44 18.04 0.08
CA LYS A 232 -9.01 18.20 -1.32
C LYS A 232 -9.34 19.62 -1.78
N GLY A 233 -8.31 20.42 -2.06
CA GLY A 233 -8.43 21.82 -2.49
C GLY A 233 -8.44 22.85 -1.34
N LEU A 234 -8.34 22.40 -0.09
CA LEU A 234 -8.12 23.28 1.07
C LEU A 234 -6.65 23.22 1.46
N HIS A 235 -6.08 24.33 1.89
CA HIS A 235 -4.72 24.39 2.44
C HIS A 235 -4.77 24.53 3.95
N ASN A 236 -3.86 23.86 4.66
CA ASN A 236 -3.73 23.90 6.13
C ASN A 236 -5.02 23.54 6.89
N ALA A 237 -5.89 22.71 6.32
CA ALA A 237 -7.14 22.25 6.93
C ALA A 237 -6.90 21.03 7.85
N VAL A 238 -6.00 21.18 8.81
CA VAL A 238 -5.53 20.10 9.69
C VAL A 238 -6.61 19.51 10.61
N ASP A 239 -7.68 20.27 10.86
CA ASP A 239 -8.75 19.91 11.79
C ASP A 239 -9.95 19.19 11.13
N ILE A 240 -9.90 18.95 9.81
CA ILE A 240 -10.94 18.19 9.10
C ILE A 240 -10.50 16.75 8.99
N ASP A 241 -11.33 15.82 9.46
CA ASP A 241 -11.03 14.38 9.45
C ASP A 241 -11.98 13.61 8.52
N LEU A 242 -11.54 12.46 8.01
CA LEU A 242 -12.38 11.48 7.33
C LEU A 242 -12.69 10.36 8.32
N ASN A 243 -13.97 10.10 8.57
CA ASN A 243 -14.39 8.88 9.24
C ASN A 243 -14.38 7.71 8.23
N TRP A 244 -13.49 6.74 8.43
CA TRP A 244 -13.36 5.57 7.55
C TRP A 244 -14.59 4.66 7.55
N GLU A 245 -15.36 4.62 8.65
CA GLU A 245 -16.53 3.73 8.78
C GLU A 245 -17.74 4.29 8.04
N THR A 246 -17.98 5.60 8.16
CA THR A 246 -19.13 6.27 7.54
C THR A 246 -18.82 6.87 6.17
N GLY A 247 -17.54 7.12 5.88
CA GLY A 247 -17.09 7.89 4.72
C GLY A 247 -17.37 9.38 4.84
N GLU A 248 -17.82 9.87 6.00
CA GLU A 248 -18.19 11.27 6.22
C GLU A 248 -16.99 12.09 6.70
N CYS A 249 -16.97 13.36 6.31
CA CYS A 249 -15.98 14.31 6.76
C CYS A 249 -16.41 14.95 8.08
N ASP A 250 -15.61 14.78 9.12
CA ASP A 250 -15.83 15.42 10.41
C ASP A 250 -15.18 16.81 10.42
N CYS A 251 -16.03 17.83 10.46
CA CYS A 251 -15.63 19.23 10.35
C CYS A 251 -15.73 19.98 11.69
N LYS A 252 -15.68 19.26 12.83
CA LYS A 252 -15.86 19.71 14.22
C LYS A 252 -15.39 21.13 14.61
N LYS A 253 -14.36 21.70 14.00
CA LYS A 253 -13.76 22.98 14.43
C LYS A 253 -14.16 24.19 13.59
N TYR A 254 -14.37 23.98 12.30
CA TYR A 254 -14.91 25.04 11.46
C TYR A 254 -16.42 24.92 11.56
N ASN A 255 -17.13 26.02 11.84
CA ASN A 255 -18.59 26.03 11.91
C ASN A 255 -19.19 25.91 10.48
N LEU A 256 -18.75 24.87 9.76
CA LEU A 256 -19.07 24.57 8.39
C LEU A 256 -20.44 23.94 8.39
N GLN A 257 -21.36 24.58 7.69
CA GLN A 257 -22.66 24.00 7.48
C GLN A 257 -22.49 22.79 6.56
N PHE A 258 -22.95 21.64 7.05
CA PHE A 258 -23.12 20.43 6.25
C PHE A 258 -24.27 20.69 5.28
N ALA A 259 -23.98 20.87 4.00
CA ALA A 259 -25.02 20.94 2.98
C ALA A 259 -24.79 19.80 1.97
N TYR A 260 -25.85 19.03 1.70
CA TYR A 260 -25.84 17.95 0.73
C TYR A 260 -24.72 16.90 0.91
N GLY A 261 -24.37 16.57 2.15
CA GLY A 261 -23.35 15.56 2.46
C GLY A 261 -21.90 16.00 2.21
N LYS A 262 -21.64 17.32 2.12
CA LYS A 262 -20.29 17.88 1.97
C LYS A 262 -20.02 18.95 3.03
N CYS A 263 -18.78 19.05 3.47
CA CYS A 263 -18.34 20.20 4.25
C CYS A 263 -18.17 21.41 3.33
N ILE A 264 -18.93 22.46 3.58
CA ILE A 264 -18.79 23.75 2.88
C ILE A 264 -18.01 24.70 3.77
N VAL A 265 -16.89 25.24 3.28
CA VAL A 265 -16.14 26.27 4.00
C VAL A 265 -16.87 27.61 3.89
N CYS A 266 -17.50 28.06 4.98
CA CYS A 266 -18.05 29.41 5.10
C CYS A 266 -16.94 30.32 5.65
N LEU A 267 -16.40 31.21 4.82
CA LEU A 267 -15.50 32.27 5.28
C LEU A 267 -16.34 33.41 5.88
N GLU A 268 -16.11 33.75 7.15
CA GLU A 268 -16.58 35.01 7.71
C GLU A 268 -15.85 36.18 7.06
N GLY A 269 -16.58 37.26 6.77
CA GLY A 269 -16.15 38.38 5.95
C GLY A 269 -14.86 39.05 6.43
N GLU A 270 -13.90 39.15 5.52
CA GLU A 270 -13.59 40.38 4.78
C GLU A 270 -12.74 39.95 3.59
N PHE A 271 -13.29 39.97 2.38
CA PHE A 271 -12.48 39.93 1.16
C PHE A 271 -11.69 41.26 1.10
N LYS A 272 -10.57 41.34 1.81
CA LYS A 272 -9.51 42.25 1.40
C LYS A 272 -8.91 41.63 0.16
N GLN A 273 -9.26 42.24 -0.96
CA GLN A 273 -8.78 41.95 -2.31
C GLN A 273 -7.25 41.82 -2.28
N PHE A 274 -6.74 40.59 -2.13
CA PHE A 274 -5.35 40.26 -2.45
C PHE A 274 -5.25 40.22 -3.98
N SER A 275 -5.20 41.42 -4.54
CA SER A 275 -4.72 41.72 -5.88
C SER A 275 -3.25 41.35 -5.95
N ASP A 276 -2.90 40.07 -6.14
CA ASP A 276 -1.58 39.66 -6.69
C ASP A 276 -1.40 38.17 -7.04
N TYR A 277 -2.47 37.40 -7.33
CA TYR A 277 -2.30 36.07 -7.96
C TYR A 277 -3.30 35.82 -9.11
N PRO A 278 -2.84 35.35 -10.29
CA PRO A 278 -3.66 35.25 -11.49
C PRO A 278 -4.32 33.87 -11.60
N TYR A 279 -5.31 33.56 -10.77
CA TYR A 279 -6.23 32.45 -11.07
C TYR A 279 -7.66 32.92 -10.88
N ARG A 280 -8.23 33.49 -11.96
CA ARG A 280 -9.67 33.74 -12.06
C ARG A 280 -10.37 32.41 -12.31
N TYR A 281 -11.05 31.86 -11.32
CA TYR A 281 -12.15 30.93 -11.57
C TYR A 281 -13.44 31.73 -11.50
N ASN A 282 -14.04 31.99 -12.68
CA ASN A 282 -15.44 32.40 -12.76
C ASN A 282 -16.27 31.13 -12.56
N VAL A 283 -16.91 30.99 -11.41
CA VAL A 283 -17.93 29.96 -11.19
C VAL A 283 -19.28 30.66 -11.25
N PRO A 284 -20.20 30.28 -12.16
CA PRO A 284 -21.55 30.82 -12.16
C PRO A 284 -22.31 30.25 -10.96
N LEU A 285 -22.96 31.15 -10.21
CA LEU A 285 -23.91 30.79 -9.16
C LEU A 285 -25.25 30.49 -9.84
N ASP A 286 -25.65 29.22 -9.83
CA ASP A 286 -27.01 28.80 -10.14
C ASP A 286 -27.90 29.08 -8.92
N CYS A 287 -28.83 30.01 -9.09
CA CYS A 287 -29.92 30.27 -8.15
C CYS A 287 -31.23 30.10 -8.94
N ASP A 288 -31.66 28.86 -9.15
CA ASP A 288 -32.99 28.58 -9.69
C ASP A 288 -34.02 28.65 -8.56
N ASP A 289 -34.92 29.64 -8.67
CA ASP A 289 -36.37 29.50 -8.48
C ASP A 289 -37.00 30.90 -8.60
N TYR A 290 -37.15 31.44 -9.81
CA TYR A 290 -38.17 32.45 -10.15
C TYR A 290 -38.42 32.44 -11.67
N GLU A 291 -39.64 32.07 -12.07
CA GLU A 291 -40.14 32.24 -13.45
C GLU A 291 -40.47 33.73 -13.67
N GLU A 292 -39.60 34.45 -14.37
CA GLU A 292 -39.97 35.70 -15.06
C GLU A 292 -39.27 35.78 -16.42
N GLU A 293 -40.04 36.11 -17.46
CA GLU A 293 -39.61 36.13 -18.87
C GLU A 293 -38.44 37.11 -19.09
N PHE A 294 -37.29 36.59 -19.50
CA PHE A 294 -36.11 37.37 -19.85
C PHE A 294 -36.13 37.78 -21.34
N GLU A 295 -36.06 39.10 -21.62
CA GLU A 295 -35.70 39.60 -22.95
C GLU A 295 -34.18 39.43 -23.18
N PRO A 296 -33.73 38.80 -24.29
CA PRO A 296 -32.31 38.62 -24.56
C PRO A 296 -31.64 39.96 -24.90
N GLY A 297 -30.67 40.37 -24.06
CA GLY A 297 -29.76 41.49 -24.37
C GLY A 297 -29.61 42.59 -23.31
N LYS A 298 -30.25 42.48 -22.14
CA LYS A 298 -30.08 43.45 -21.04
C LYS A 298 -29.28 42.85 -19.87
N ILE A 299 -28.31 43.61 -19.38
CA ILE A 299 -27.56 43.32 -18.15
C ILE A 299 -28.28 44.06 -17.03
N TYR A 300 -28.80 43.32 -16.04
CA TYR A 300 -29.37 43.89 -14.82
C TYR A 300 -28.32 43.84 -13.73
N THR A 301 -27.84 45.01 -13.30
CA THR A 301 -26.97 45.15 -12.13
C THR A 301 -27.77 45.71 -10.97
N ASN A 302 -27.83 44.94 -9.88
CA ASN A 302 -28.42 45.22 -8.56
C ASN A 302 -29.81 44.65 -8.32
N MET A 303 -29.85 43.50 -7.64
CA MET A 303 -30.87 43.21 -6.62
C MET A 303 -30.18 42.83 -5.30
N PRO A 304 -30.69 43.29 -4.15
CA PRO A 304 -30.06 43.06 -2.85
C PRO A 304 -30.44 41.68 -2.31
N CYS A 305 -29.45 40.83 -2.07
CA CYS A 305 -29.64 39.67 -1.17
C CYS A 305 -29.79 40.20 0.25
N ALA A 306 -30.99 40.03 0.82
CA ALA A 306 -31.31 40.40 2.18
C ALA A 306 -30.63 39.45 3.19
N SER A 307 -29.89 40.07 4.11
CA SER A 307 -29.58 39.63 5.49
C SER A 307 -29.02 38.21 5.69
N SER A 308 -27.73 38.03 5.46
CA SER A 308 -26.70 37.57 6.43
C SER A 308 -25.48 37.06 5.65
N ALA A 309 -24.31 37.62 5.97
CA ALA A 309 -23.14 37.60 5.11
C ALA A 309 -22.34 36.28 5.21
N TYR A 310 -22.77 35.26 4.48
CA TYR A 310 -21.95 34.07 4.20
C TYR A 310 -21.90 33.82 2.70
N ASN A 311 -20.71 33.92 2.11
CA ASN A 311 -20.47 33.48 0.74
C ASN A 311 -20.08 32.01 0.77
N CYS A 312 -21.03 31.13 0.49
CA CYS A 312 -20.80 29.70 0.34
C CYS A 312 -20.34 29.40 -1.09
N VAL A 313 -19.16 28.82 -1.27
CA VAL A 313 -18.69 28.36 -2.59
C VAL A 313 -19.02 26.87 -2.71
N ASN A 314 -19.91 26.52 -3.64
CA ASN A 314 -20.09 25.14 -4.07
C ASN A 314 -18.89 24.72 -4.93
N MET A 315 -18.07 23.78 -4.47
CA MET A 315 -17.08 23.16 -5.34
C MET A 315 -17.75 22.05 -6.17
N PRO A 316 -17.73 22.14 -7.51
CA PRO A 316 -18.16 21.03 -8.34
C PRO A 316 -17.20 19.84 -8.11
N LEU A 317 -17.78 18.69 -7.75
CA LEU A 317 -17.08 17.42 -7.83
C LEU A 317 -17.05 17.05 -9.31
N ASP A 318 -15.87 17.09 -9.92
CA ASP A 318 -15.64 16.43 -11.19
C ASP A 318 -15.76 14.91 -10.94
N TYR A 319 -16.89 14.33 -11.35
CA TYR A 319 -17.26 12.92 -11.19
C TYR A 319 -16.50 12.00 -12.17
N SER A 320 -15.20 12.21 -12.33
CA SER A 320 -14.37 11.48 -13.31
C SER A 320 -13.37 10.51 -12.68
N PHE A 321 -13.46 10.22 -11.38
CA PHE A 321 -12.67 9.16 -10.75
C PHE A 321 -13.57 8.05 -10.21
N GLY A 322 -13.47 6.89 -10.87
CA GLY A 322 -14.12 5.66 -10.44
C GLY A 322 -13.75 5.28 -9.00
N ASN A 323 -14.57 4.39 -8.45
CA ASN A 323 -14.50 3.85 -7.10
C ASN A 323 -13.02 3.69 -6.63
N PRO A 324 -12.62 4.18 -5.44
CA PRO A 324 -11.22 4.08 -4.96
C PRO A 324 -10.68 2.65 -4.96
N ILE A 325 -11.56 1.64 -4.88
CA ILE A 325 -11.21 0.22 -5.06
C ILE A 325 -10.72 -0.07 -6.49
N GLN A 326 -11.31 0.54 -7.54
CA GLN A 326 -10.87 0.40 -8.93
C GLN A 326 -9.52 1.04 -9.20
N LEU A 327 -9.18 2.16 -8.54
CA LEU A 327 -7.88 2.82 -8.70
C LEU A 327 -6.72 1.99 -8.13
N TYR A 328 -6.98 1.22 -7.05
CA TYR A 328 -6.03 0.23 -6.53
C TYR A 328 -5.73 -0.88 -7.55
N TRP A 329 -6.75 -1.39 -8.24
CA TRP A 329 -6.58 -2.43 -9.27
C TRP A 329 -5.90 -1.92 -10.56
N GLN A 330 -6.14 -0.68 -10.97
CA GLN A 330 -5.45 -0.10 -12.13
C GLN A 330 -3.96 0.11 -11.89
N ARG A 331 -3.54 0.40 -10.64
CA ARG A 331 -2.13 0.56 -10.29
C ARG A 331 -1.35 -0.76 -10.27
N ILE A 332 -2.02 -1.86 -9.92
CA ILE A 332 -1.45 -3.21 -10.01
C ILE A 332 -1.31 -3.65 -11.47
N ALA A 333 -2.25 -3.29 -12.35
CA ALA A 333 -2.20 -3.63 -13.77
C ALA A 333 -1.08 -2.90 -14.53
N MET A 334 -0.76 -1.65 -14.18
CA MET A 334 0.25 -0.83 -14.88
C MET A 334 1.71 -1.21 -14.57
N ASN A 335 1.97 -2.08 -13.58
CA ASN A 335 3.31 -2.60 -13.28
C ASN A 335 3.65 -3.92 -13.99
N THR A 336 2.82 -4.36 -14.95
CA THR A 336 3.01 -5.63 -15.66
C THR A 336 3.26 -5.51 -17.16
N GLU A 337 3.59 -4.32 -17.68
CA GLU A 337 4.06 -4.23 -19.06
C GLU A 337 5.53 -4.67 -19.17
N PRO A 338 5.83 -5.72 -19.97
CA PRO A 338 7.20 -6.09 -20.28
C PRO A 338 7.80 -5.04 -21.23
N LYS A 339 9.02 -4.58 -20.91
CA LYS A 339 9.92 -3.99 -21.91
C LYS A 339 10.66 -5.08 -22.66
#